data_AF-A0A364GPZ4-F1
#
_entry.id   AF-A0A364GPZ4-F1
#
_cell.length_a   1.000
_cell.length_b   1.000
_cell.length_c   1.000
_cell.angle_alpha   90.00
_cell.angle_beta   90.00
_cell.angle_gamma   90.00
#
_symmetry.space_group_name_H-M   'P 1'
#
loop_
_entity.id
_entity.type
_entity.pdbx_description
1 polymer ?
#
loop_
_entity_poly.entity_id
_entity_poly.type
_entity_poly.pdbx_seq_one_letter_code
_entity_poly.pdbx_strand_id
1 'polypeptide(L)' 'MRRLVWTWRCACALRRLGGLSRREAWQVAESCHEQYAPEGFSPTDAAWEEMSYWSE' A
#
# COMPACT_ATOMS: atom_id res chain seq x y z
N MET A 1 15.80 5.28 -3.30
CA MET A 1 14.80 6.06 -4.08
C MET A 1 13.58 5.25 -4.51
N ARG A 2 13.74 4.07 -5.14
CA ARG A 2 12.59 3.28 -5.63
C ARG A 2 11.59 2.85 -4.53
N ARG A 3 12.08 2.41 -3.36
CA ARG A 3 11.25 2.06 -2.19
C ARG A 3 10.35 3.20 -1.74
N LEU A 4 10.91 4.37 -1.42
CA LEU A 4 10.14 5.53 -0.96
C LEU A 4 9.06 5.96 -1.96
N VAL A 5 9.36 5.93 -3.26
CA VAL A 5 8.39 6.29 -4.30
C VAL A 5 7.28 5.23 -4.40
N TRP A 6 7.63 3.94 -4.31
CA TRP A 6 6.65 2.85 -4.29
C TRP A 6 5.74 2.97 -3.06
N THR A 7 6.32 3.08 -1.86
CA THR A 7 5.59 3.22 -0.59
C THR A 7 4.67 4.42 -0.59
N TRP A 8 5.14 5.58 -1.09
CA TRP A 8 4.29 6.77 -1.19
C TRP A 8 3.10 6.55 -2.14
N ARG A 9 3.31 5.89 -3.28
CA ARG A 9 2.22 5.57 -4.23
C ARG A 9 1.21 4.59 -3.64
N CYS A 10 1.68 3.57 -2.94
CA CYS A 10 0.83 2.61 -2.22
C CYS A 10 0.02 3.33 -1.13
N ALA A 11 0.66 4.14 -0.29
CA ALA A 11 -0.02 4.93 0.74
C ALA A 11 -1.10 5.85 0.15
N CYS A 12 -0.82 6.51 -0.97
CA CYS A 12 -1.84 7.32 -1.66
C CYS A 12 -3.02 6.49 -2.17
N ALA A 13 -2.79 5.27 -2.65
CA ALA A 13 -3.86 4.36 -3.08
C ALA A 13 -4.69 3.88 -1.88
N LEU A 14 -4.06 3.40 -0.80
CA LEU A 14 -4.72 2.99 0.44
C LEU A 14 -5.63 4.08 1.02
N ARG A 15 -5.19 5.34 0.99
CA ARG A 15 -6.03 6.48 1.42
C ARG A 15 -7.27 6.69 0.56
N ARG A 16 -7.17 6.44 -0.75
CA ARG A 16 -8.30 6.59 -1.67
C ARG A 16 -9.28 5.44 -1.56
N LEU A 17 -8.78 4.22 -1.32
CA LEU A 17 -9.58 3.01 -1.26
C LEU A 17 -10.26 2.84 0.10
N GLY A 18 -9.49 2.92 1.19
CA GLY A 18 -9.99 2.65 2.55
C GLY A 18 -10.25 3.88 3.42
N GLY A 19 -10.01 5.10 2.90
CA GLY A 19 -10.21 6.33 3.67
C GLY A 19 -9.23 6.52 4.83
N LEU A 20 -8.13 5.76 4.86
CA LEU A 20 -7.14 5.76 5.94
C LEU A 20 -6.52 7.14 6.17
N SER A 21 -6.14 7.43 7.42
CA SER A 21 -5.36 8.63 7.70
C SER A 21 -3.99 8.54 7.04
N ARG A 22 -3.33 9.69 6.86
CA ARG A 22 -2.01 9.73 6.21
C ARG A 22 -0.96 8.90 6.94
N ARG A 23 -1.03 8.82 8.27
CA ARG A 23 -0.07 8.08 9.09
C ARG A 23 -0.31 6.58 9.00
N GLU A 24 -1.57 6.15 9.12
CA GLU A 24 -1.95 4.74 9.00
C GLU A 24 -1.62 4.20 7.61
N ALA A 25 -2.02 4.93 6.56
CA ALA A 25 -1.74 4.51 5.19
C ALA A 25 -0.24 4.42 4.90
N TRP A 26 0.59 5.24 5.54
CA TRP A 26 2.04 5.14 5.39
C TRP A 26 2.59 3.87 6.06
N GLN A 27 2.16 3.58 7.29
CA GLN A 27 2.58 2.36 8.01
C GLN A 27 2.15 1.10 7.28
N VAL A 28 0.91 1.05 6.79
CA VAL A 28 0.40 -0.08 6.00
C VAL A 28 1.19 -0.19 4.69
N ALA A 29 1.45 0.91 3.98
CA ALA A 29 2.23 0.89 2.75
C ALA A 29 3.70 0.45 2.94
N GLU A 30 4.29 0.68 4.11
CA GLU A 30 5.62 0.15 4.45
C GLU A 30 5.60 -1.38 4.54
N SER A 31 4.58 -1.95 5.22
CA SER A 31 4.35 -3.39 5.26
C SER A 31 4.03 -3.97 3.88
N CYS A 32 3.16 -3.33 3.10
CA CYS A 32 2.83 -3.78 1.75
C CYS A 32 4.06 -3.80 0.83
N HIS A 33 5.01 -2.87 1.00
CA HIS A 33 6.24 -2.90 0.23
C HIS A 33 7.08 -4.13 0.57
N GLU A 34 7.16 -4.52 1.84
CA GLU A 34 7.96 -5.68 2.28
C GLU A 34 7.34 -7.00 1.82
N GLN A 35 6.01 -7.07 1.76
CA GLN A 35 5.27 -8.27 1.35
C GLN A 35 5.16 -8.38 -0.18
N TYR A 36 4.62 -7.36 -0.84
CA TYR A 36 4.19 -7.47 -2.24
C TYR A 36 5.22 -6.99 -3.27
N ALA A 37 6.12 -6.08 -2.91
CA ALA A 37 7.12 -5.59 -3.87
C ALA A 37 8.11 -6.69 -4.34
N PRO A 38 8.57 -7.64 -3.47
CA PRO A 38 9.35 -8.79 -3.90
C PRO A 38 8.61 -9.74 -4.84
N GLU A 39 7.28 -9.82 -4.71
CA GLU A 39 6.41 -10.62 -5.57
C GLU A 39 6.12 -9.93 -6.92
N GLY A 40 6.62 -8.72 -7.12
CA GLY A 40 6.50 -7.98 -8.39
C GLY A 40 5.22 -7.14 -8.50
N PHE A 41 4.47 -6.96 -7.42
CA PHE A 41 3.25 -6.15 -7.43
C PHE A 41 3.56 -4.67 -7.68
N SER A 42 2.63 -4.01 -8.38
CA SER A 42 2.61 -2.56 -8.41
C SER A 42 2.11 -2.01 -7.06
N PRO A 43 2.46 -0.75 -6.70
CA PRO A 43 1.98 -0.14 -5.46
C PRO A 43 0.46 -0.05 -5.38
N THR A 44 -0.21 0.03 -6.51
CA THR A 44 -1.67 0.16 -6.57
C THR A 44 -2.33 -1.20 -6.42
N ASP A 45 -1.80 -2.25 -7.05
CA ASP A 45 -2.33 -3.61 -6.91
C ASP A 45 -2.13 -4.12 -5.49
N ALA A 46 -0.97 -3.86 -4.87
CA ALA A 46 -0.72 -4.20 -3.47
C ALA A 46 -1.70 -3.50 -2.51
N ALA A 47 -2.02 -2.22 -2.77
CA ALA A 47 -3.00 -1.50 -1.97
C ALA A 47 -4.43 -2.04 -2.14
N TRP A 48 -4.78 -2.52 -3.34
CA TRP A 48 -6.07 -3.18 -3.57
C TRP A 48 -6.14 -4.51 -2.86
N GLU A 49 -5.11 -5.36 -3.00
CA GLU A 49 -5.03 -6.66 -2.34
C GLU A 49 -5.15 -6.53 -0.82
N GLU A 50 -4.39 -5.62 -0.23
CA GLU A 50 -4.44 -5.33 1.21
C GLU A 50 -5.84 -4.88 1.65
N MET A 51 -6.49 -4.00 0.87
CA MET A 51 -7.82 -3.50 1.24
C MET A 51 -8.93 -4.54 1.04
N SER A 52 -8.78 -5.41 0.05
CA SER A 52 -9.66 -6.56 -0.16
C SER A 52 -9.57 -7.52 1.02
N TYR A 53 -8.35 -7.82 1.49
CA TYR A 53 -8.14 -8.65 2.69
C TYR A 53 -8.83 -8.09 3.95
N TRP A 54 -8.88 -6.76 4.12
CA TRP A 54 -9.54 -6.13 5.27
C TRP A 54 -11.08 -6.06 5.14
N SER A 55 -11.60 -6.30 3.94
CA SER A 55 -13.03 -6.25 3.65
C SER A 55 -13.73 -7.61 3.76
N GLU A 56 -12.96 -8.70 3.89
CA GLU A 56 -13.42 -10.07 4.14
C GLU A 56 -13.57 -10.37 5.64
#